data_AF-A0A7K2PK23-F1
#
_entry.id   AF-A0A7K2PK23-F1
#
_cell.length_a   1.000
_cell.length_b   1.000
_cell.length_c   1.000
_cell.angle_alpha   90.00
_cell.angle_beta   90.00
_cell.angle_gamma   90.00
#
_symmetry.space_group_name_H-M   'P 1'
#
loop_
_entity.id
_entity.type
_entity.pdbx_description
1 polymer ?
#
loop_
_entity_poly.entity_id
_entity_poly.type
_entity_poly.pdbx_seq_one_letter_code
_entity_poly.pdbx_strand_id
1 'polypeptide(L)'
;MIRYDALDALPVRGALSALGDALESHGTAVLVAPPGTGKTTLVPLVLAGLLDSGAPARKVVVAEPRRIAARAAARRMAWLLGEKVGESVGYSVRGERVVGRHTRVEVVTTGVLLQRLQRDQELTGVDVVVLDECHERHLDADTTAAFLWDVRQTLRPELRLVAASATTDAQGWARLLGDAPVVEAEGVSHPVEVVWAPPARPVRPPHGMRVDPALLAHVASVVRRALSERDGDVLCFLPGVGEIARVAGQLGGLGGVEVLQ
;
A
#
# COMPACT_ATOMS: atom_id res chain seq x y z
N MET A 1 17.79 -1.01 16.22
CA MET A 1 18.24 -2.33 15.73
C MET A 1 17.18 -2.86 14.80
N ILE A 2 17.58 -3.42 13.65
CA ILE A 2 16.67 -3.98 12.65
C ILE A 2 15.88 -5.15 13.27
N ARG A 3 14.58 -5.18 13.02
CA ARG A 3 13.64 -6.17 13.56
C ARG A 3 13.54 -7.37 12.62
N TYR A 4 14.57 -8.21 12.60
CA TYR A 4 14.65 -9.37 11.71
C TYR A 4 13.49 -10.35 11.89
N ASP A 5 13.07 -10.67 13.12
CA ASP A 5 11.92 -11.56 13.37
C ASP A 5 10.64 -11.10 12.63
N ALA A 6 10.37 -9.80 12.64
CA ALA A 6 9.20 -9.23 11.97
C ALA A 6 9.36 -9.22 10.44
N LEU A 7 10.58 -9.04 9.93
CA LEU A 7 10.89 -9.11 8.50
C LEU A 7 10.82 -10.54 7.99
N ASP A 8 11.22 -11.52 8.79
CA ASP A 8 11.28 -12.94 8.42
C ASP A 8 9.88 -13.56 8.35
N ALA A 9 8.93 -13.03 9.12
CA ALA A 9 7.53 -13.43 9.09
C ALA A 9 6.72 -12.91 7.88
N LEU A 10 7.27 -12.03 7.04
CA LEU A 10 6.52 -11.45 5.91
C LEU A 10 6.49 -12.39 4.69
N PRO A 11 5.29 -12.83 4.23
CA PRO A 11 5.16 -13.79 3.12
C PRO A 11 5.83 -13.37 1.81
N VAL A 12 5.86 -12.07 1.50
CA VAL A 12 6.48 -11.55 0.26
C VAL A 12 7.97 -11.88 0.14
N ARG A 13 8.62 -12.29 1.25
CA ARG A 13 10.01 -12.74 1.25
C ARG A 13 10.27 -13.87 0.26
N GLY A 14 9.34 -14.81 0.09
CA GLY A 14 9.49 -15.92 -0.85
C GLY A 14 9.64 -15.48 -2.31
N ALA A 15 9.11 -14.30 -2.65
CA ALA A 15 9.17 -13.72 -3.99
C ALA A 15 10.41 -12.86 -4.26
N LEU A 16 11.23 -12.54 -3.25
CA LEU A 16 12.30 -11.54 -3.39
C LEU A 16 13.40 -11.98 -4.36
N SER A 17 13.75 -13.27 -4.38
CA SER A 17 14.77 -13.79 -5.31
C SER A 17 14.30 -13.65 -6.76
N ALA A 18 13.10 -14.15 -7.07
CA ALA A 18 12.52 -14.05 -8.40
C ALA A 18 12.30 -12.59 -8.84
N LEU A 19 11.95 -11.70 -7.92
CA LEU A 19 11.86 -10.26 -8.19
C LEU A 19 13.23 -9.65 -8.52
N GLY A 20 14.29 -10.06 -7.81
CA GLY A 20 15.66 -9.67 -8.12
C GLY A 20 16.07 -10.10 -9.53
N ASP A 21 15.87 -11.37 -9.85
CA ASP A 21 16.19 -11.96 -11.16
C ASP A 21 15.44 -11.28 -12.30
N ALA A 22 14.15 -10.98 -12.11
CA ALA A 22 13.33 -10.25 -13.08
C ALA A 22 13.87 -8.83 -13.33
N LEU A 23 14.23 -8.11 -12.27
CA LEU A 23 14.76 -6.75 -12.38
C LEU A 23 16.19 -6.70 -12.93
N GLU A 24 17.00 -7.73 -12.73
CA GLU A 24 18.33 -7.83 -13.32
C GLU A 24 18.28 -8.14 -14.82
N SER A 25 17.37 -9.02 -15.23
CA SER A 25 17.25 -9.45 -16.63
C SER A 25 16.45 -8.48 -17.51
N HIS A 26 15.34 -7.93 -17.00
CA HIS A 26 14.40 -7.11 -17.80
C HIS A 26 14.40 -5.63 -17.37
N GLY A 27 14.81 -5.32 -16.15
CA GLY A 27 14.69 -3.99 -15.54
C GLY A 27 13.26 -3.61 -15.12
N THR A 28 12.26 -4.43 -15.47
CA THR A 28 10.87 -4.26 -15.05
C THR A 28 10.32 -5.55 -14.46
N ALA A 29 9.35 -5.44 -13.56
CA ALA A 29 8.65 -6.60 -13.00
C ALA A 29 7.24 -6.22 -12.56
N VAL A 30 6.33 -7.19 -12.60
CA VAL A 30 5.02 -7.11 -11.95
C VAL A 30 5.04 -8.00 -10.73
N LEU A 31 4.89 -7.41 -9.54
CA LEU A 31 4.78 -8.15 -8.29
C LEU A 31 3.31 -8.30 -7.92
N VAL A 32 2.82 -9.54 -7.88
CA VAL A 32 1.48 -9.86 -7.40
C VAL A 32 1.59 -10.42 -6.00
N ALA A 33 1.00 -9.73 -5.03
CA ALA A 33 1.04 -10.15 -3.65
C ALA A 33 -0.25 -9.71 -2.93
N PRO A 34 -0.99 -10.64 -2.28
CA PRO A 34 -2.19 -10.28 -1.52
C PRO A 34 -1.93 -9.18 -0.47
N PRO A 35 -2.96 -8.43 -0.05
CA PRO A 35 -2.84 -7.49 1.06
C PRO A 35 -2.30 -8.18 2.32
N GLY A 36 -1.49 -7.47 3.11
CA GLY A 36 -0.90 -8.01 4.34
C GLY A 36 0.36 -8.87 4.17
N THR A 37 0.74 -9.22 2.93
CA THR A 37 1.98 -10.00 2.66
C THR A 37 3.28 -9.22 2.87
N GLY A 38 3.20 -7.90 3.01
CA GLY A 38 4.36 -7.02 3.24
C GLY A 38 4.96 -6.39 1.98
N LYS A 39 4.29 -6.45 0.82
CA LYS A 39 4.79 -5.87 -0.46
C LYS A 39 5.25 -4.41 -0.31
N THR A 40 4.45 -3.57 0.35
CA THR A 40 4.70 -2.13 0.50
C THR A 40 5.77 -1.83 1.56
N THR A 41 6.11 -2.81 2.41
CA THR A 41 6.94 -2.59 3.60
C THR A 41 8.28 -3.33 3.59
N LEU A 42 8.41 -4.42 2.82
CA LEU A 42 9.66 -5.19 2.71
C LEU A 42 10.36 -4.93 1.38
N VAL A 43 9.61 -4.97 0.27
CA VAL A 43 10.20 -4.89 -1.08
C VAL A 43 11.02 -3.61 -1.28
N PRO A 44 10.53 -2.40 -0.93
CA PRO A 44 11.33 -1.19 -1.10
C PRO A 44 12.63 -1.19 -0.30
N LEU A 45 12.64 -1.79 0.90
CA LEU A 45 13.84 -1.87 1.75
C LEU A 45 14.91 -2.78 1.14
N VAL A 46 14.48 -3.92 0.59
CA VAL A 46 15.37 -4.87 -0.11
C VAL A 46 15.93 -4.22 -1.36
N LEU A 47 15.07 -3.63 -2.20
CA LEU A 47 15.49 -2.98 -3.44
C LEU A 47 16.44 -1.81 -3.19
N ALA A 48 16.25 -1.09 -2.08
CA ALA A 48 17.12 -0.02 -1.66
C ALA A 48 18.49 -0.51 -1.19
N GLY A 49 18.66 -1.79 -0.83
CA GLY A 49 19.88 -2.34 -0.22
C GLY A 49 20.04 -2.01 1.26
N LEU A 50 18.94 -1.93 2.01
CA LEU A 50 18.93 -1.55 3.44
C LEU A 50 18.99 -2.75 4.39
N LEU A 51 18.76 -3.97 3.89
CA LEU A 51 18.69 -5.20 4.71
C LEU A 51 19.89 -6.14 4.53
N ASP A 52 20.69 -5.93 3.48
CA ASP A 52 21.88 -6.72 3.18
C ASP A 52 23.07 -5.76 2.97
N SER A 53 24.15 -5.97 3.74
CA SER A 53 25.36 -5.15 3.69
C SER A 53 26.15 -5.30 2.39
N GLY A 54 25.94 -6.38 1.62
CA GLY A 54 26.54 -6.59 0.31
C GLY A 54 25.75 -6.00 -0.86
N ALA A 55 24.48 -5.60 -0.63
CA ALA A 55 23.62 -5.09 -1.68
C ALA A 55 24.01 -3.64 -2.08
N PRO A 56 23.97 -3.30 -3.38
CA PRO A 56 24.28 -1.95 -3.83
C PRO A 56 23.26 -0.96 -3.28
N ALA A 57 23.76 0.24 -2.93
CA ALA A 57 22.88 1.29 -2.46
C ALA A 57 22.07 1.91 -3.58
N ARG A 58 20.74 1.88 -3.44
CA ARG A 58 19.80 2.43 -4.40
C ARG A 58 18.83 3.41 -3.76
N LYS A 59 18.40 4.41 -4.53
CA LYS A 59 17.30 5.30 -4.23
C LYS A 59 16.01 4.71 -4.82
N VAL A 60 15.06 4.40 -3.95
CA VAL A 60 13.76 3.83 -4.29
C VAL A 60 12.67 4.86 -4.01
N VAL A 61 11.80 5.07 -5.00
CA VAL A 61 10.56 5.84 -4.82
C VAL A 61 9.38 4.90 -4.89
N VAL A 62 8.48 4.98 -3.91
CA VAL A 62 7.24 4.19 -3.88
C VAL A 62 6.07 5.14 -4.12
N ALA A 63 5.33 4.96 -5.20
CA ALA A 63 4.13 5.72 -5.50
C ALA A 63 2.91 5.02 -4.87
N GLU A 64 2.26 5.69 -3.94
CA GLU A 64 1.09 5.16 -3.22
C GLU A 64 -0.11 6.11 -3.41
N PRO A 65 -1.28 5.66 -3.92
CA PRO A 65 -2.43 6.54 -4.17
C PRO A 65 -2.92 7.28 -2.92
N ARG A 66 -2.86 6.65 -1.73
CA ARG A 66 -3.50 7.20 -0.52
C ARG A 66 -2.48 7.84 0.41
N ARG A 67 -2.73 9.08 0.84
CA ARG A 67 -1.86 9.81 1.80
C ARG A 67 -1.64 9.05 3.11
N ILE A 68 -2.71 8.45 3.64
CA ILE A 68 -2.66 7.71 4.92
C ILE A 68 -1.78 6.47 4.76
N ALA A 69 -1.95 5.72 3.67
CA ALA A 69 -1.13 4.56 3.36
C ALA A 69 0.34 4.94 3.13
N ALA A 70 0.62 6.03 2.40
CA ALA A 70 1.98 6.52 2.19
C ALA A 70 2.72 6.80 3.52
N ARG A 71 2.04 7.49 4.44
CA ARG A 71 2.56 7.76 5.80
C ARG A 71 2.74 6.48 6.60
N ALA A 72 1.75 5.58 6.57
CA ALA A 72 1.77 4.33 7.31
C ALA A 72 2.88 3.40 6.83
N ALA A 73 3.07 3.29 5.51
CA ALA A 73 4.14 2.51 4.88
C ALA A 73 5.52 3.00 5.33
N ALA A 74 5.79 4.31 5.23
CA ALA A 74 7.06 4.89 5.66
C ALA A 74 7.31 4.68 7.17
N ARG A 75 6.29 4.86 8.01
CA ARG A 75 6.36 4.58 9.45
C ARG A 75 6.65 3.11 9.75
N ARG A 76 5.98 2.19 9.06
CA ARG A 76 6.17 0.75 9.22
C ARG A 76 7.57 0.32 8.78
N MET A 77 8.06 0.84 7.66
CA MET A 77 9.42 0.58 7.17
C MET A 77 10.50 1.10 8.12
N ALA A 78 10.41 2.35 8.57
CA ALA A 78 11.35 2.90 9.56
C ALA A 78 11.30 2.09 10.88
N TRP A 79 10.11 1.66 11.31
CA TRP A 79 9.95 0.75 12.43
C TRP A 79 10.66 -0.59 12.16
N LEU A 80 10.51 -1.22 11.00
CA LEU A 80 11.21 -2.48 10.70
C LEU A 80 12.74 -2.35 10.79
N LEU A 81 13.29 -1.19 10.41
CA LEU A 81 14.72 -0.88 10.52
C LEU A 81 15.15 -0.47 11.95
N GLY A 82 14.19 -0.14 12.81
CA GLY A 82 14.45 0.36 14.16
C GLY A 82 14.97 1.80 14.19
N GLU A 83 14.53 2.63 13.25
CA GLU A 83 14.89 4.05 13.09
C GLU A 83 13.64 4.95 13.11
N LYS A 84 13.84 6.28 13.02
CA LYS A 84 12.74 7.24 12.82
C LYS A 84 12.52 7.53 11.34
N VAL A 85 11.27 7.84 10.99
CA VAL A 85 10.95 8.36 9.65
C VAL A 85 11.71 9.66 9.40
N GLY A 86 12.29 9.78 8.21
CA GLY A 86 13.17 10.88 7.80
C GLY A 86 14.65 10.52 7.81
N GLU A 87 15.01 9.35 8.38
CA GLU A 87 16.36 8.79 8.29
C GLU A 87 16.57 8.11 6.92
N SER A 88 16.67 6.78 6.86
CA SER A 88 16.81 6.06 5.60
C SER A 88 15.48 5.87 4.87
N VAL A 89 14.35 5.98 5.58
CA VAL A 89 13.00 5.93 5.01
C VAL A 89 12.25 7.23 5.29
N GLY A 90 11.65 7.82 4.26
CA GLY A 90 10.85 9.04 4.37
C GLY A 90 9.59 9.01 3.52
N TYR A 91 8.82 10.10 3.56
CA TYR A 91 7.67 10.27 2.67
C TYR A 91 7.45 11.71 2.23
N SER A 92 6.76 11.88 1.10
CA SER A 92 6.25 13.17 0.63
C SER A 92 4.79 13.06 0.16
N VAL A 93 3.91 13.80 0.82
CA VAL A 93 2.51 13.94 0.43
C VAL A 93 2.18 15.43 0.28
N ARG A 94 1.02 15.76 -0.31
CA ARG A 94 0.64 17.18 -0.43
C ARG A 94 0.57 17.84 0.95
N GLY A 95 1.39 18.88 1.13
CA GLY A 95 1.46 19.69 2.35
C GLY A 95 2.42 19.17 3.42
N GLU A 96 3.08 18.03 3.22
CA GLU A 96 4.00 17.46 4.20
C GLU A 96 5.10 16.64 3.53
N ARG A 97 6.35 16.90 3.95
CA ARG A 97 7.53 16.22 3.45
C ARG A 97 8.46 15.90 4.61
N VAL A 98 8.73 14.62 4.82
CA VAL A 98 9.62 14.10 5.87
C VAL A 98 10.67 13.23 5.20
N VAL A 99 11.73 13.86 4.70
CA VAL A 99 12.88 13.20 4.06
C VAL A 99 14.18 13.88 4.48
N GLY A 100 15.23 13.10 4.70
CA GLY A 100 16.56 13.55 5.07
C GLY A 100 17.59 13.32 3.97
N ARG A 101 18.83 13.77 4.21
CA ARG A 101 19.96 13.58 3.29
C ARG A 101 20.28 12.09 3.03
N HIS A 102 20.00 11.24 4.00
CA HIS A 102 20.30 9.80 3.95
C HIS A 102 19.12 8.94 3.50
N THR A 103 17.98 9.55 3.17
CA THR A 103 16.78 8.81 2.76
C THR A 103 17.07 8.05 1.47
N ARG A 104 16.92 6.73 1.51
CA ARG A 104 17.05 5.82 0.36
C ARG A 104 15.69 5.35 -0.13
N VAL A 105 14.70 5.19 0.74
CA VAL A 105 13.31 4.91 0.35
C VAL A 105 12.45 6.14 0.61
N GLU A 106 11.81 6.65 -0.43
CA GLU A 106 10.83 7.73 -0.31
C GLU A 106 9.45 7.26 -0.77
N VAL A 107 8.48 7.21 0.14
CA VAL A 107 7.09 6.93 -0.21
C VAL A 107 6.41 8.24 -0.57
N VAL A 108 5.88 8.36 -1.77
CA VAL A 108 5.21 9.56 -2.26
C VAL A 108 3.80 9.26 -2.66
N THR A 109 2.88 10.21 -2.50
CA THR A 109 1.60 10.05 -3.18
C THR A 109 1.80 10.08 -4.69
N THR A 110 1.04 9.29 -5.44
CA THR A 110 1.13 9.22 -6.91
C THR A 110 1.12 10.60 -7.57
N GLY A 111 0.21 11.49 -7.17
CA GLY A 111 0.17 12.86 -7.70
C GLY A 111 1.42 13.71 -7.40
N VAL A 112 2.14 13.44 -6.31
CA VAL A 112 3.44 14.09 -6.02
C VAL A 112 4.52 13.57 -6.97
N LEU A 113 4.54 12.27 -7.27
CA LEU A 113 5.48 11.71 -8.26
C LEU A 113 5.20 12.27 -9.66
N LEU A 114 3.93 12.31 -10.07
CA LEU A 114 3.52 12.87 -11.35
C LEU A 114 3.99 14.33 -11.52
N GLN A 115 3.82 15.16 -10.49
CA GLN A 115 4.32 16.53 -10.49
C GLN A 115 5.85 16.63 -10.55
N ARG A 116 6.57 15.64 -9.99
CA ARG A 116 8.05 15.59 -10.11
C ARG A 116 8.46 15.26 -11.54
N LEU A 117 7.86 14.23 -12.15
CA LEU A 117 8.12 13.84 -13.54
C LEU A 117 7.88 14.98 -14.54
N GLN A 118 6.86 15.81 -14.31
CA GLN A 118 6.61 17.00 -15.15
C GLN A 118 7.71 18.06 -15.05
N ARG A 119 8.46 18.11 -13.95
CA ARG A 119 9.54 19.10 -13.72
C ARG A 119 10.92 18.54 -14.04
N ASP A 120 11.13 17.27 -13.75
CA ASP A 120 12.35 16.51 -13.99
C ASP A 120 11.95 15.15 -14.59
N GLN A 121 12.01 15.08 -15.92
CA GLN A 121 11.65 13.87 -16.66
C GLN A 121 12.68 12.75 -16.45
N GLU A 122 13.93 13.09 -16.14
CA GLU A 122 14.98 12.08 -15.94
C GLU A 122 14.92 11.42 -14.56
N LEU A 123 14.13 11.98 -13.62
CA LEU A 123 14.09 11.57 -12.21
C LEU A 123 15.49 11.34 -11.64
N THR A 124 16.36 12.35 -11.81
CA THR A 124 17.79 12.18 -11.55
C THR A 124 18.05 11.72 -10.12
N GLY A 125 18.86 10.66 -9.98
CA GLY A 125 19.21 10.08 -8.69
C GLY A 125 18.17 9.12 -8.11
N VAL A 126 17.14 8.74 -8.87
CA VAL A 126 16.26 7.61 -8.57
C VAL A 126 16.70 6.39 -9.37
N ASP A 127 16.84 5.24 -8.71
CA ASP A 127 17.26 3.98 -9.34
C ASP A 127 16.09 3.04 -9.57
N VAL A 128 15.07 3.11 -8.71
CA VAL A 128 13.90 2.22 -8.74
C VAL A 128 12.63 2.99 -8.43
N VAL A 129 11.58 2.76 -9.21
CA VAL A 129 10.22 3.21 -8.90
C VAL A 129 9.30 2.01 -8.70
N VAL A 130 8.61 1.98 -7.56
CA VAL A 130 7.56 1.01 -7.25
C VAL A 130 6.21 1.71 -7.37
N LEU A 131 5.39 1.30 -8.32
CA LEU A 131 4.00 1.72 -8.47
C LEU A 131 3.12 0.80 -7.62
N ASP A 132 2.76 1.25 -6.43
CA ASP A 132 1.96 0.46 -5.50
C ASP A 132 0.46 0.58 -5.78
N GLU A 133 -0.29 -0.43 -5.36
CA GLU A 133 -1.76 -0.51 -5.52
C GLU A 133 -2.21 -0.29 -6.99
N CYS A 134 -1.43 -0.77 -7.96
CA CYS A 134 -1.68 -0.50 -9.38
C CYS A 134 -3.01 -1.11 -9.91
N HIS A 135 -3.65 -1.96 -9.12
CA HIS A 135 -4.96 -2.53 -9.38
C HIS A 135 -6.13 -1.54 -9.20
N GLU A 136 -5.91 -0.39 -8.53
CA GLU A 136 -6.97 0.60 -8.34
C GLU A 136 -7.22 1.47 -9.57
N ARG A 137 -6.32 1.43 -10.57
CA ARG A 137 -6.48 2.12 -11.87
C ARG A 137 -6.87 3.59 -11.74
N HIS A 138 -6.26 4.28 -10.77
CA HIS A 138 -6.37 5.74 -10.65
C HIS A 138 -5.75 6.41 -11.87
N LEU A 139 -6.39 7.45 -12.40
CA LEU A 139 -5.87 8.19 -13.57
C LEU A 139 -4.43 8.67 -13.37
N ASP A 140 -4.13 9.19 -12.16
CA ASP A 140 -2.78 9.65 -11.82
C ASP A 140 -1.77 8.49 -11.84
N ALA A 141 -2.17 7.28 -11.45
CA ALA A 141 -1.30 6.10 -11.44
C ALA A 141 -1.01 5.60 -12.84
N ASP A 142 -2.04 5.46 -13.67
CA ASP A 142 -1.89 5.07 -15.08
C ASP A 142 -1.06 6.11 -15.86
N THR A 143 -1.29 7.41 -15.63
CA THR A 143 -0.49 8.49 -16.25
C THR A 143 0.97 8.45 -15.79
N THR A 144 1.20 8.26 -14.49
CA THR A 144 2.56 8.14 -13.94
C THR A 144 3.28 6.94 -14.53
N ALA A 145 2.61 5.79 -14.65
CA ALA A 145 3.19 4.60 -15.27
C ALA A 145 3.58 4.85 -16.73
N ALA A 146 2.71 5.50 -17.51
CA ALA A 146 2.99 5.83 -18.90
C ALA A 146 4.24 6.71 -19.04
N PHE A 147 4.36 7.76 -18.21
CA PHE A 147 5.54 8.64 -18.23
C PHE A 147 6.81 7.93 -17.79
N LEU A 148 6.75 7.10 -16.73
CA LEU A 148 7.90 6.33 -16.29
C LEU A 148 8.38 5.34 -17.36
N TRP A 149 7.43 4.71 -18.06
CA TRP A 149 7.75 3.82 -19.16
C TRP A 149 8.43 4.57 -20.32
N ASP A 150 7.89 5.72 -20.72
CA ASP A 150 8.47 6.56 -21.77
C ASP A 150 9.88 7.04 -21.40
N VAL A 151 10.06 7.55 -20.17
CA VAL A 151 11.37 7.94 -19.62
C VAL A 151 12.36 6.79 -19.67
N ARG A 152 11.95 5.59 -19.28
CA ARG A 152 12.82 4.41 -19.33
C ARG A 152 13.21 4.06 -20.77
N GLN A 153 12.28 4.11 -21.71
CA GLN A 153 12.54 3.74 -23.11
C GLN A 153 13.43 4.76 -23.84
N THR A 154 13.41 6.03 -23.42
CA THR A 154 14.03 7.12 -24.18
C THR A 154 15.22 7.79 -23.50
N LEU A 155 15.21 7.91 -22.16
CA LEU A 155 16.17 8.70 -21.40
C LEU A 155 16.98 7.87 -20.39
N ARG A 156 16.32 6.93 -19.69
CA ARG A 156 16.87 6.24 -18.51
C ARG A 156 16.65 4.72 -18.60
N PRO A 157 17.27 4.01 -19.58
CA PRO A 157 17.07 2.56 -19.77
C PRO A 157 17.44 1.70 -18.55
N GLU A 158 18.28 2.22 -17.67
CA GLU A 158 18.69 1.58 -16.41
C GLU A 158 17.71 1.79 -15.24
N LEU A 159 16.72 2.69 -15.37
CA LEU A 159 15.68 2.89 -14.37
C LEU A 159 14.85 1.61 -14.22
N ARG A 160 14.76 1.11 -12.98
CA ARG A 160 14.00 -0.10 -12.67
C ARG A 160 12.56 0.25 -12.29
N LEU A 161 11.59 -0.49 -12.83
CA LEU A 161 10.17 -0.28 -12.55
C LEU A 161 9.52 -1.54 -11.99
N VAL A 162 8.77 -1.40 -10.89
CA VAL A 162 7.98 -2.47 -10.30
C VAL A 162 6.52 -2.04 -10.23
N ALA A 163 5.62 -2.76 -10.89
CA ALA A 163 4.19 -2.61 -10.66
C ALA A 163 3.74 -3.61 -9.59
N ALA A 164 3.31 -3.12 -8.43
CA ALA A 164 2.86 -3.96 -7.32
C ALA A 164 1.32 -3.99 -7.27
N SER A 165 0.75 -5.19 -7.37
CA SER A 165 -0.68 -5.43 -7.49
C SER A 165 -1.16 -6.47 -6.47
N ALA A 166 -2.42 -6.36 -6.05
CA ALA A 166 -3.04 -7.33 -5.17
C ALA A 166 -3.70 -8.49 -5.93
N THR A 167 -4.40 -8.24 -7.04
CA THR A 167 -5.34 -9.25 -7.58
C THR A 167 -5.71 -9.19 -9.07
N THR A 168 -5.78 -8.02 -9.72
CA THR A 168 -6.82 -7.88 -10.77
C THR A 168 -6.36 -7.98 -12.23
N ASP A 169 -5.13 -7.57 -12.59
CA ASP A 169 -4.65 -7.62 -14.00
C ASP A 169 -3.11 -7.60 -14.11
N ALA A 170 -2.44 -8.62 -13.57
CA ALA A 170 -0.98 -8.70 -13.65
C ALA A 170 -0.47 -8.75 -15.10
N GLN A 171 -1.22 -9.44 -15.98
CA GLN A 171 -0.84 -9.63 -17.38
C GLN A 171 -0.99 -8.35 -18.21
N GLY A 172 -1.99 -7.51 -17.93
CA GLY A 172 -2.09 -6.19 -18.54
C GLY A 172 -0.92 -5.29 -18.18
N TRP A 173 -0.53 -5.28 -16.90
CA TRP A 173 0.66 -4.56 -16.42
C TRP A 173 1.96 -5.11 -17.03
N ALA A 174 2.08 -6.43 -17.17
CA ALA A 174 3.24 -7.07 -17.79
C ALA A 174 3.42 -6.58 -19.24
N ARG A 175 2.36 -6.64 -20.04
CA ARG A 175 2.37 -6.15 -21.43
C ARG A 175 2.70 -4.66 -21.52
N LEU A 176 2.13 -3.84 -20.63
CA LEU A 176 2.39 -2.39 -20.59
C LEU A 176 3.87 -2.09 -20.31
N LEU A 177 4.51 -2.89 -19.46
CA LEU A 177 5.91 -2.74 -19.08
C LEU A 177 6.88 -3.56 -19.95
N GLY A 178 6.48 -3.85 -21.21
CA GLY A 178 7.31 -4.52 -22.21
C GLY A 178 7.50 -6.01 -21.93
N ASP A 179 6.39 -6.72 -21.71
CA ASP A 179 6.35 -8.15 -21.35
C ASP A 179 7.16 -8.46 -20.08
N ALA A 180 7.03 -7.58 -19.08
CA ALA A 180 7.73 -7.71 -17.81
C ALA A 180 7.38 -9.03 -17.10
N PRO A 181 8.36 -9.73 -16.50
CA PRO A 181 8.09 -10.94 -15.72
C PRO A 181 7.10 -10.68 -14.58
N VAL A 182 6.13 -11.59 -14.44
CA VAL A 182 5.18 -11.60 -13.32
C VAL A 182 5.74 -12.48 -12.22
N VAL A 183 5.90 -11.91 -11.04
CA VAL A 183 6.39 -12.57 -9.84
C VAL A 183 5.26 -12.60 -8.82
N GLU A 184 4.90 -13.80 -8.38
CA GLU A 184 3.81 -13.99 -7.43
C GLU A 184 4.36 -14.30 -6.04
N ALA A 185 3.81 -13.64 -5.03
CA ALA A 185 4.01 -13.98 -3.63
C ALA A 185 2.74 -14.63 -3.09
N GLU A 186 2.87 -15.88 -2.65
CA GLU A 186 1.78 -16.58 -2.00
C GLU A 186 1.47 -15.93 -0.64
N GLY A 187 0.19 -15.67 -0.39
CA GLY A 187 -0.31 -15.27 0.91
C GLY A 187 -1.09 -16.41 1.55
N VAL A 188 -1.07 -16.47 2.89
CA VAL A 188 -1.96 -17.37 3.62
C VAL A 188 -3.32 -16.70 3.72
N SER A 189 -4.34 -17.29 3.09
CA SER A 189 -5.73 -16.94 3.33
C SER A 189 -6.33 -17.93 4.32
N HIS A 190 -7.12 -17.41 5.25
CA HIS A 190 -7.87 -18.23 6.19
C HIS A 190 -9.34 -18.27 5.74
N PRO A 191 -10.05 -19.39 5.95
CA PRO A 191 -11.47 -19.48 5.61
C PRO A 191 -12.28 -18.45 6.40
N VAL A 192 -13.20 -17.74 5.72
CA VAL A 192 -14.08 -16.74 6.32
C VAL A 192 -15.52 -17.24 6.28
N GLU A 193 -16.17 -17.31 7.45
CA GLU A 193 -17.60 -17.58 7.55
C GLU A 193 -18.41 -16.34 7.18
N VAL A 194 -19.39 -16.47 6.26
CA VAL A 194 -20.24 -15.37 5.83
C VAL A 194 -21.58 -15.41 6.58
N VAL A 195 -21.84 -14.39 7.39
CA VAL A 195 -23.09 -14.24 8.16
C VAL A 195 -23.86 -13.01 7.69
N TRP A 196 -25.12 -13.20 7.30
CA TRP A 196 -26.02 -12.11 6.88
C TRP A 196 -26.85 -11.61 8.07
N ALA A 197 -26.81 -10.31 8.34
CA ALA A 197 -27.57 -9.67 9.42
C ALA A 197 -28.31 -8.42 8.89
N PRO A 198 -29.46 -8.58 8.22
CA PRO A 198 -30.24 -7.45 7.72
C PRO A 198 -30.93 -6.67 8.86
N PRO A 199 -31.22 -5.36 8.69
CA PRO A 199 -32.03 -4.61 9.63
C PRO A 199 -33.44 -5.20 9.79
N ALA A 200 -33.98 -5.20 11.01
CA ALA A 200 -35.31 -5.72 11.30
C ALA A 200 -36.46 -4.92 10.64
N ARG A 201 -36.20 -3.67 10.26
CA ARG A 201 -37.14 -2.80 9.55
C ARG A 201 -36.51 -2.33 8.24
N PRO A 202 -37.29 -2.13 7.17
CA PRO A 202 -36.79 -1.57 5.93
C PRO A 202 -36.11 -0.23 6.19
N VAL A 203 -34.88 -0.08 5.68
CA VAL A 203 -34.12 1.16 5.77
C VAL A 203 -34.06 1.80 4.39
N ARG A 204 -34.19 3.13 4.31
CA ARG A 204 -34.18 3.81 3.03
C ARG A 204 -32.75 3.80 2.46
N PRO A 205 -32.55 3.35 1.21
CA PRO A 205 -31.25 3.47 0.56
C PRO A 205 -30.88 4.96 0.42
N PRO A 206 -29.60 5.31 0.54
CA PRO A 206 -29.17 6.71 0.57
C PRO A 206 -29.42 7.44 -0.77
N HIS A 207 -29.48 6.75 -1.92
CA HIS A 207 -29.65 7.36 -3.26
C HIS A 207 -28.75 8.59 -3.52
N GLY A 208 -27.51 8.58 -3.00
CA GLY A 208 -26.58 9.72 -3.10
C GLY A 208 -26.81 10.83 -2.07
N MET A 209 -27.80 10.67 -1.19
CA MET A 209 -28.07 11.53 -0.04
C MET A 209 -27.51 10.90 1.26
N ARG A 210 -27.89 11.47 2.41
CA ARG A 210 -27.43 11.02 3.72
C ARG A 210 -27.85 9.58 4.02
N VAL A 211 -26.96 8.84 4.68
CA VAL A 211 -27.27 7.50 5.19
C VAL A 211 -28.34 7.60 6.28
N ASP A 212 -29.35 6.75 6.18
CA ASP A 212 -30.42 6.68 7.18
C ASP A 212 -29.83 6.34 8.56
N PRO A 213 -30.09 7.14 9.61
CA PRO A 213 -29.61 6.86 10.97
C PRO A 213 -29.98 5.47 11.49
N ALA A 214 -31.09 4.89 11.02
CA ALA A 214 -31.49 3.52 11.37
C ALA A 214 -30.49 2.47 10.87
N LEU A 215 -29.87 2.68 9.69
CA LEU A 215 -28.82 1.80 9.18
C LEU A 215 -27.58 1.88 10.08
N LEU A 216 -27.17 3.09 10.47
CA LEU A 216 -25.99 3.28 11.30
C LEU A 216 -26.17 2.66 12.69
N ALA A 217 -27.36 2.81 13.29
CA ALA A 217 -27.70 2.15 14.55
C ALA A 217 -27.69 0.62 14.42
N HIS A 218 -28.19 0.09 13.29
CA HIS A 218 -28.13 -1.34 12.99
C HIS A 218 -26.69 -1.83 12.88
N VAL A 219 -25.82 -1.10 12.15
CA VAL A 219 -24.39 -1.43 12.04
C VAL A 219 -23.73 -1.47 13.43
N ALA A 220 -23.97 -0.47 14.28
CA ALA A 220 -23.45 -0.46 15.64
C ALA A 220 -23.92 -1.68 16.45
N SER A 221 -25.18 -2.09 16.31
CA SER A 221 -25.70 -3.32 16.93
C SER A 221 -25.02 -4.58 16.42
N VAL A 222 -24.74 -4.68 15.12
CA VAL A 222 -24.05 -5.82 14.51
C VAL A 222 -22.59 -5.91 14.99
N VAL A 223 -21.91 -4.77 15.10
CA VAL A 223 -20.54 -4.71 15.67
C VAL A 223 -20.53 -5.19 17.12
N ARG A 224 -21.47 -4.74 17.96
CA ARG A 224 -21.59 -5.21 19.36
C ARG A 224 -21.83 -6.71 19.43
N ARG A 225 -22.71 -7.23 18.57
CA ARG A 225 -23.00 -8.66 18.49
C ARG A 225 -21.73 -9.45 18.11
N ALA A 226 -20.99 -9.01 17.09
CA ALA A 226 -19.76 -9.65 16.66
C ALA A 226 -18.72 -9.72 17.80
N LEU A 227 -18.50 -8.62 18.52
CA LEU A 227 -17.60 -8.56 19.68
C LEU A 227 -18.06 -9.44 20.85
N SER A 228 -19.36 -9.72 20.99
CA SER A 228 -19.89 -10.59 22.04
C SER A 228 -19.87 -12.07 21.67
N GLU A 229 -19.96 -12.39 20.38
CA GLU A 229 -20.07 -13.76 19.88
C GLU A 229 -18.72 -14.36 19.48
N ARG A 230 -17.71 -13.53 19.21
CA ARG A 230 -16.42 -13.94 18.65
C ARG A 230 -15.27 -13.22 19.36
N ASP A 231 -14.15 -13.91 19.50
CA ASP A 231 -12.89 -13.30 19.97
C ASP A 231 -12.21 -12.52 18.84
N GLY A 232 -11.43 -11.50 19.21
CA GLY A 232 -10.60 -10.71 18.28
C GLY A 232 -11.15 -9.32 17.99
N ASP A 233 -10.56 -8.68 16.96
CA ASP A 233 -10.88 -7.30 16.56
C ASP A 233 -11.97 -7.25 15.48
N VAL A 234 -12.68 -6.13 15.39
CA VAL A 234 -13.69 -5.88 14.35
C VAL A 234 -13.26 -4.74 13.42
N LEU A 235 -13.16 -5.04 12.13
CA LEU A 235 -13.00 -4.04 11.07
C LEU A 235 -14.37 -3.70 10.47
N CYS A 236 -14.84 -2.47 10.67
CA CYS A 236 -16.13 -1.99 10.17
C CYS A 236 -15.96 -0.99 9.03
N PHE A 237 -16.38 -1.36 7.82
CA PHE A 237 -16.38 -0.48 6.65
C PHE A 237 -17.65 0.38 6.62
N LEU A 238 -17.49 1.70 6.48
CA LEU A 238 -18.58 2.67 6.42
C LEU A 238 -18.38 3.66 5.26
N PRO A 239 -19.45 4.28 4.72
CA PRO A 239 -19.37 5.08 3.50
C PRO A 239 -18.53 6.37 3.60
N GLY A 240 -18.35 6.92 4.80
CA GLY A 240 -17.68 8.20 4.96
C GLY A 240 -17.37 8.56 6.41
N VAL A 241 -16.61 9.64 6.58
CA VAL A 241 -16.12 10.11 7.89
C VAL A 241 -17.27 10.46 8.85
N GLY A 242 -18.38 11.02 8.34
CA GLY A 242 -19.55 11.33 9.16
C GLY A 242 -20.24 10.09 9.71
N GLU A 243 -20.39 9.06 8.88
CA GLU A 243 -20.93 7.76 9.27
C GLU A 243 -20.01 7.05 10.26
N ILE A 244 -18.68 7.07 10.02
CA ILE A 244 -17.65 6.55 10.94
C ILE A 244 -17.77 7.21 12.31
N ALA A 245 -17.81 8.55 12.35
CA ALA A 245 -17.96 9.32 13.59
C ALA A 245 -19.23 8.94 14.35
N ARG A 246 -20.34 8.77 13.62
CA ARG A 246 -21.64 8.46 14.22
C ARG A 246 -21.71 7.05 14.78
N VAL A 247 -21.22 6.05 14.05
CA VAL A 247 -21.18 4.65 14.53
C VAL A 247 -20.21 4.52 15.69
N ALA A 248 -19.02 5.12 15.62
CA ALA A 248 -18.07 5.10 16.74
C ALA A 248 -18.66 5.74 18.01
N GLY A 249 -19.36 6.87 17.89
CA GLY A 249 -20.07 7.48 19.01
C GLY A 249 -21.17 6.59 19.59
N GLN A 250 -21.87 5.82 18.75
CA GLN A 250 -22.85 4.83 19.18
C GLN A 250 -22.22 3.60 19.84
N LEU A 251 -20.97 3.28 19.55
CA LEU A 251 -20.21 2.18 20.16
C LEU A 251 -19.59 2.57 21.51
N GLY A 252 -19.60 3.84 21.91
CA GLY A 252 -18.98 4.30 23.15
C GLY A 252 -19.32 3.45 24.39
N GLY A 253 -18.32 3.21 25.23
CA GLY A 253 -18.48 2.49 26.51
C GLY A 253 -18.44 0.95 26.42
N LEU A 254 -17.85 0.38 25.36
CA LEU A 254 -17.56 -1.06 25.31
C LEU A 254 -16.38 -1.35 26.24
N GLY A 255 -16.64 -1.90 27.42
CA GLY A 255 -15.59 -2.20 28.41
C GLY A 255 -14.48 -3.06 27.81
N GLY A 256 -13.25 -2.56 27.85
CA GLY A 256 -12.07 -3.27 27.36
C GLY A 256 -11.83 -3.22 25.83
N VAL A 257 -12.68 -2.53 25.06
CA VAL A 257 -12.52 -2.40 23.60
C VAL A 257 -12.20 -0.94 23.24
N GLU A 258 -11.06 -0.74 22.58
CA GLU A 258 -10.67 0.57 22.04
C GLU A 258 -11.29 0.78 20.64
N VAL A 259 -11.96 1.92 20.43
CA VAL A 259 -12.55 2.26 19.13
C VAL A 259 -11.58 3.20 18.39
N LEU A 260 -10.96 2.69 17.33
CA LEU A 260 -10.03 3.44 16.48
C LEU A 260 -10.78 4.03 15.27
N GLN A 261 -10.51 5.30 14.93
CA GLN A 261 -11.09 6.03 13.80
C GLN A 261 -10.03 6.52 12.82
#